data_AF-A0A2H5QUE8-F1
#
_entry.id   AF-A0A2H5QUE8-F1
#
_cell.length_a   1.000
_cell.length_b   1.000
_cell.length_c   1.000
_cell.angle_alpha   90.00
_cell.angle_beta   90.00
_cell.angle_gamma   90.00
#
_symmetry.space_group_name_H-M   'P 1'
#
loop_
_entity.id
_entity.type
_entity.pdbx_description
1 polymer ?
#
loop_
_entity_poly.entity_id
_entity_poly.type
_entity_poly.pdbx_seq_one_letter_code
_entity_poly.pdbx_strand_id
1 'polypeptide(L)'
;MMKILYADHFPERITSMCKLDVVVNAIWETLTKQQLQPFKENIFGHFLQCRSYPFNGVIMHNILLRQVSYGAGNEKDELWFQVGDHLIRLSIEEWCLVTGLCYGEDVVLT
;
A
#
# COMPACT_ATOMS: atom_id res chain seq x y z
N MET A 1 26.40 13.38 15.78
CA MET A 1 26.08 11.98 15.46
C MET A 1 25.04 11.50 16.47
N MET A 2 23.76 11.50 16.10
CA MET A 2 22.67 11.14 17.01
C MET A 2 22.67 9.63 17.19
N LYS A 3 23.02 9.14 18.39
CA LYS A 3 22.91 7.73 18.75
C LYS A 3 21.48 7.47 19.20
N ILE A 4 20.70 6.80 18.36
CA ILE A 4 19.39 6.27 18.74
C ILE A 4 19.67 5.21 19.82
N LEU A 5 19.09 5.39 21.01
CA LEU A 5 19.25 4.46 22.12
C LEU A 5 18.52 3.16 21.79
N TYR A 6 19.12 2.02 22.11
CA TYR A 6 18.58 0.68 21.83
C TYR A 6 17.19 0.43 22.45
N ALA A 7 16.80 1.24 23.45
CA ALA A 7 15.45 1.21 24.05
C ALA A 7 14.37 1.79 23.13
N ASP A 8 14.74 2.63 22.15
CA ASP A 8 13.86 3.17 21.10
C ASP A 8 13.85 2.27 19.86
N HIS A 9 14.60 1.16 19.88
CA HIS A 9 14.57 0.15 18.85
C HIS A 9 13.28 -0.64 19.01
N PHE A 10 12.23 -0.23 18.30
CA PHE A 10 11.09 -1.12 18.08
C PHE A 10 11.66 -2.39 17.43
N PRO A 11 11.66 -3.55 18.12
CA PRO A 11 12.15 -4.75 17.48
C PRO A 11 11.28 -4.96 16.24
N GLU A 12 11.87 -5.40 15.13
CA GLU A 12 11.22 -5.71 13.85
C GLU A 12 10.20 -6.88 13.96
N ARG A 13 9.59 -7.05 15.12
CA ARG A 13 8.47 -7.93 15.38
C ARG A 13 7.33 -7.49 14.48
N ILE A 14 6.81 -8.45 13.73
CA ILE A 14 5.50 -8.35 13.11
C ILE A 14 4.51 -8.09 14.25
N THR A 15 4.10 -6.85 14.42
CA THR A 15 3.25 -6.42 15.56
C THR A 15 1.78 -6.71 15.32
N SER A 16 1.38 -6.88 14.06
CA SER A 16 -0.01 -7.12 13.71
C SER A 16 -0.09 -7.75 12.33
N MET A 17 -0.57 -8.99 12.25
CA MET A 17 -1.01 -9.53 10.97
C MET A 17 -2.23 -8.72 10.54
N CYS A 18 -2.26 -8.24 9.30
CA CYS A 18 -3.50 -7.74 8.71
C CYS A 18 -4.54 -8.84 8.87
N LYS A 19 -5.72 -8.52 9.45
CA LYS A 19 -6.86 -9.43 9.49
C LYS A 19 -7.49 -9.51 8.09
N LEU A 20 -6.71 -10.03 7.15
CA LEU A 20 -7.09 -10.19 5.75
C LEU A 20 -8.32 -11.06 5.64
N ASP A 21 -8.46 -12.06 6.50
CA ASP A 21 -9.66 -12.87 6.64
C ASP A 21 -10.90 -12.01 6.92
N VAL A 22 -10.81 -11.03 7.83
CA VAL A 22 -11.93 -10.12 8.15
C VAL A 22 -12.28 -9.26 6.94
N VAL A 23 -11.28 -8.70 6.26
CA VAL A 23 -11.50 -7.86 5.06
C VAL A 23 -12.08 -8.70 3.91
N VAL A 24 -11.52 -9.88 3.65
CA VAL A 24 -11.97 -10.80 2.60
C VAL A 24 -13.40 -11.25 2.89
N ASN A 25 -13.72 -11.63 4.12
CA ASN A 25 -15.09 -11.98 4.52
C ASN A 25 -16.05 -10.82 4.33
N ALA A 26 -15.67 -9.60 4.70
CA ALA A 26 -16.50 -8.42 4.46
C ALA A 26 -16.77 -8.21 2.96
N ILE A 27 -15.81 -8.46 2.08
CA ILE A 27 -16.00 -8.39 0.63
C ILE A 27 -17.00 -9.47 0.16
N TRP A 28 -16.85 -10.72 0.64
CA TRP A 28 -17.77 -11.81 0.33
C TRP A 28 -19.22 -11.56 0.79
N GLU A 29 -19.38 -10.90 1.94
CA GLU A 29 -20.69 -10.58 2.51
C GLU A 29 -21.34 -9.34 1.87
N THR A 30 -20.53 -8.37 1.43
CA THR A 30 -21.01 -7.10 0.88
C THR A 30 -21.37 -7.21 -0.60
N LEU A 31 -20.58 -7.96 -1.38
CA LEU A 31 -20.78 -8.05 -2.83
C LEU A 31 -21.78 -9.14 -3.19
N THR A 32 -22.69 -8.83 -4.11
CA THR A 32 -23.57 -9.84 -4.70
C THR A 32 -22.78 -10.83 -5.55
N LYS A 33 -23.32 -12.04 -5.80
CA LYS A 33 -22.68 -13.04 -6.67
C LYS A 33 -22.34 -12.50 -8.08
N GLN A 34 -23.16 -11.59 -8.61
CA GLN A 34 -22.91 -10.96 -9.91
C GLN A 34 -21.77 -9.93 -9.86
N GLN A 35 -21.62 -9.18 -8.76
CA GLN A 35 -20.53 -8.21 -8.58
C GLN A 35 -19.20 -8.89 -8.21
N LEU A 36 -19.28 -10.05 -7.56
CA LEU A 36 -18.11 -10.75 -7.09
C LEU A 36 -17.31 -11.43 -8.21
N GLN A 37 -17.95 -11.78 -9.33
CA GLN A 37 -17.25 -12.30 -10.51
C GLN A 37 -16.29 -11.28 -11.14
N PRO A 38 -16.74 -10.07 -11.56
CA PRO A 38 -15.82 -9.06 -12.08
C PRO A 38 -14.82 -8.59 -11.03
N PHE A 39 -15.16 -8.68 -9.73
CA PHE A 39 -14.18 -8.40 -8.67
C PHE A 39 -13.04 -9.43 -8.64
N LYS A 40 -13.33 -10.73 -8.82
CA LYS A 40 -12.27 -11.75 -8.84
C LYS A 40 -11.33 -11.63 -10.03
N GLU A 41 -11.85 -11.16 -11.15
CA GLU A 41 -11.10 -10.96 -12.39
C GLU A 41 -10.31 -9.66 -12.39
N ASN A 42 -10.63 -8.74 -11.48
CA ASN A 42 -9.83 -7.54 -11.28
C ASN A 42 -8.53 -7.84 -10.53
N ILE A 43 -7.65 -6.86 -10.55
CA ILE A 43 -6.35 -6.85 -9.90
C ILE A 43 -6.37 -7.07 -8.38
N PHE A 44 -7.45 -6.69 -7.70
CA PHE A 44 -7.66 -6.90 -6.27
C PHE A 44 -8.24 -8.29 -5.98
N GLY A 45 -8.71 -9.02 -6.99
CA GLY A 45 -9.20 -10.39 -6.87
C GLY A 45 -8.16 -11.34 -6.27
N HIS A 46 -6.87 -11.06 -6.48
CA HIS A 46 -5.77 -11.79 -5.84
C HIS A 46 -5.80 -11.69 -4.31
N PHE A 47 -6.31 -10.59 -3.73
CA PHE A 47 -6.45 -10.45 -2.27
C PHE A 47 -7.49 -11.43 -1.71
N LEU A 48 -8.51 -11.83 -2.47
CA LEU A 48 -9.50 -12.85 -2.03
C LEU A 48 -8.87 -14.23 -1.81
N GLN A 49 -7.73 -14.49 -2.44
CA GLN A 49 -6.99 -15.75 -2.32
C GLN A 49 -5.89 -15.67 -1.25
N CYS A 50 -5.59 -14.46 -0.76
CA CYS A 50 -4.54 -14.22 0.21
C CYS A 50 -5.03 -14.55 1.62
N ARG A 51 -4.62 -15.70 2.16
CA ARG A 51 -5.05 -16.17 3.49
C ARG A 51 -4.39 -15.41 4.64
N SER A 52 -3.15 -14.98 4.44
CA SER A 52 -2.39 -14.23 5.44
C SER A 52 -1.30 -13.44 4.72
N TYR A 53 -1.24 -12.14 4.98
CA TYR A 53 -0.14 -11.31 4.56
C TYR A 53 0.62 -10.85 5.80
N PRO A 54 1.94 -11.13 5.90
CA PRO A 54 2.75 -10.60 6.99
C PRO A 54 2.83 -9.08 6.82
N PHE A 55 1.95 -8.38 7.53
CA PHE A 55 1.96 -6.93 7.61
C PHE A 55 2.78 -6.55 8.83
N ASN A 56 3.70 -5.60 8.68
CA ASN A 56 4.38 -5.01 9.82
C ASN A 56 3.99 -3.54 9.90
N GLY A 57 3.02 -3.25 10.77
CA GLY A 57 2.56 -1.88 11.00
C GLY A 57 3.66 -0.96 11.53
N VAL A 58 4.66 -1.51 12.24
CA VAL A 58 5.81 -0.73 12.71
C VAL A 58 6.71 -0.33 11.54
N ILE A 59 6.95 -1.23 10.60
CA ILE A 59 7.72 -0.90 9.38
C ILE A 59 6.98 0.18 8.59
N MET A 60 5.68 0.01 8.35
CA MET A 60 4.88 1.01 7.64
C MET A 60 4.88 2.36 8.36
N HIS A 61 4.68 2.37 9.68
CA HIS A 61 4.74 3.59 10.49
C HIS A 61 6.10 4.29 10.36
N ASN A 62 7.19 3.54 10.44
CA ASN A 62 8.54 4.06 10.28
C ASN A 62 8.79 4.64 8.88
N ILE A 63 8.27 4.01 7.83
CA ILE A 63 8.34 4.55 6.46
C ILE A 63 7.53 5.85 6.36
N LEU A 64 6.31 5.88 6.90
CA LEU A 64 5.46 7.08 6.87
C LEU A 64 6.08 8.28 7.59
N LEU A 65 6.79 8.05 8.71
CA LEU A 65 7.55 9.11 9.41
C LEU A 65 8.70 9.71 8.58
N ARG A 66 9.10 9.05 7.50
CA ARG A 66 10.14 9.52 6.58
C ARG A 66 9.57 10.28 5.38
N GLN A 67 8.26 10.55 5.36
CA GLN A 67 7.66 11.36 4.31
C GLN A 67 8.25 12.77 4.31
N VAL A 68 8.60 13.26 3.13
CA VAL A 68 9.19 14.60 2.92
C VAL A 68 8.43 15.35 1.84
N SER A 69 8.46 16.68 1.91
CA SER A 69 8.06 17.52 0.79
C SER A 69 9.23 17.62 -0.19
N TYR A 70 9.04 17.17 -1.43
CA TYR A 70 10.04 17.23 -2.49
C TYR A 70 9.43 17.87 -3.73
N GLY A 71 10.20 18.69 -4.45
CA GLY A 71 9.72 19.47 -5.61
C GLY A 71 9.08 20.82 -5.25
N ALA A 72 8.70 21.59 -6.28
CA ALA A 72 8.17 22.96 -6.17
C ALA A 72 6.68 23.02 -5.76
N GLY A 73 6.20 22.08 -4.95
CA GLY A 73 4.86 22.10 -4.36
C GLY A 73 3.68 21.86 -5.31
N ASN A 74 3.91 21.36 -6.53
CA ASN A 74 2.89 21.29 -7.59
C ASN A 74 2.51 19.89 -8.09
N GLU A 75 3.19 18.83 -7.66
CA GLU A 75 2.83 17.45 -8.03
C GLU A 75 1.86 16.91 -6.98
N LYS A 76 0.57 17.27 -7.15
CA LYS A 76 -0.50 17.08 -6.15
C LYS A 76 -0.76 15.61 -5.75
N ASP A 77 -0.27 14.67 -6.55
CA ASP A 77 -0.59 13.24 -6.46
C ASP A 77 0.67 12.38 -6.21
N GLU A 78 1.69 12.94 -5.57
CA GLU A 78 2.93 12.23 -5.25
C GLU A 78 3.26 12.20 -3.76
N LEU A 79 3.75 11.05 -3.32
CA LEU A 79 4.33 10.85 -1.99
C LEU A 79 5.83 10.60 -2.12
N TRP A 80 6.61 11.34 -1.34
CA TRP A 80 8.06 11.23 -1.31
C TRP A 80 8.55 10.81 0.06
N PHE A 81 9.48 9.86 0.12
CA PHE A 81 10.02 9.31 1.36
C PHE A 81 11.55 9.28 1.33
N GLN A 82 12.20 9.79 2.38
CA GLN A 82 13.66 9.71 2.53
C GLN A 82 14.06 8.51 3.38
N VAL A 83 14.59 7.45 2.75
CA VAL A 83 15.02 6.23 3.42
C VAL A 83 16.54 6.05 3.25
N GLY A 84 17.30 6.33 4.31
CA GLY A 84 18.76 6.38 4.22
C GLY A 84 19.20 7.47 3.24
N ASP A 85 20.02 7.10 2.27
CA ASP A 85 20.48 8.01 1.20
C ASP A 85 19.56 7.98 -0.04
N HIS A 86 18.44 7.26 0.03
CA HIS A 86 17.51 7.11 -1.08
C HIS A 86 16.27 7.97 -0.89
N LEU A 87 15.92 8.68 -1.96
CA LEU A 87 14.66 9.37 -2.09
C LEU A 87 13.70 8.50 -2.92
N ILE A 88 12.62 8.04 -2.30
CA ILE A 88 11.64 7.11 -2.89
C ILE A 88 10.38 7.88 -3.24
N ARG A 89 9.88 7.70 -4.47
CA ARG A 89 8.63 8.27 -4.98
C ARG A 89 7.53 7.20 -5.04
N LEU A 90 6.32 7.57 -4.65
CA LEU A 90 5.09 6.86 -4.96
C LEU A 90 4.10 7.88 -5.54
N SER A 91 4.01 7.93 -6.86
CA SER A 91 3.02 8.71 -7.59
C SER A 91 1.84 7.84 -8.01
N ILE A 92 0.88 8.45 -8.67
CA ILE A 92 -0.22 7.75 -9.31
C ILE A 92 0.25 6.74 -10.38
N GLU A 93 1.38 6.99 -11.05
CA GLU A 93 1.92 6.06 -12.05
C GLU A 93 2.39 4.76 -11.40
N GLU A 94 3.17 4.84 -10.33
CA GLU A 94 3.61 3.65 -9.60
C GLU A 94 2.42 2.94 -8.94
N TRP A 95 1.43 3.69 -8.44
CA TRP A 95 0.19 3.11 -7.93
C TRP A 95 -0.56 2.33 -9.00
N CYS A 96 -0.75 2.92 -10.18
CA CYS A 96 -1.37 2.28 -11.34
C CYS A 96 -0.58 1.06 -11.82
N LEU A 97 0.75 1.07 -11.74
CA LEU A 97 1.58 -0.08 -12.08
C LEU A 97 1.42 -1.24 -11.09
N VAL A 98 1.50 -0.95 -9.78
CA VAL A 98 1.41 -1.98 -8.72
C VAL A 98 0.02 -2.56 -8.63
N THR A 99 -0.98 -1.70 -8.75
CA THR A 99 -2.38 -2.12 -8.69
C THR A 99 -2.84 -2.64 -10.03
N GLY A 100 -2.39 -2.12 -11.17
CA GLY A 100 -3.01 -2.36 -12.47
C GLY A 100 -4.30 -1.55 -12.69
N LEU A 101 -4.58 -0.56 -11.82
CA LEU A 101 -5.62 0.45 -12.05
C LEU A 101 -5.15 1.48 -13.06
N CYS A 102 -6.08 2.09 -13.79
CA CYS A 102 -5.83 3.29 -14.59
C CYS A 102 -6.27 4.54 -13.81
N TYR A 103 -5.63 5.68 -14.09
CA TYR A 103 -6.01 7.00 -13.56
C TYR A 103 -6.30 7.94 -14.73
N GLY A 104 -7.54 8.47 -14.78
CA GLY A 104 -8.03 9.27 -15.92
C GLY A 104 -8.81 8.45 -16.98
N GLU A 105 -9.54 9.16 -17.85
CA GLU A 105 -10.52 8.60 -18.82
C GLU A 105 -10.00 7.38 -19.60
N ASP A 106 -10.91 6.43 -19.82
CA ASP A 106 -10.76 5.10 -20.41
C ASP A 106 -9.53 4.95 -21.33
N VAL A 107 -8.46 4.36 -20.78
CA VAL A 107 -7.35 3.88 -21.61
C VAL A 107 -7.85 2.69 -22.41
N VAL A 108 -8.33 2.97 -23.62
CA VAL A 108 -8.50 1.94 -24.66
C VAL A 108 -7.09 1.44 -24.99
N LEU A 109 -6.75 0.26 -24.47
CA LEU A 109 -5.57 -0.49 -24.89
C LEU A 109 -5.85 -1.02 -26.31
N THR A 110 -5.50 -0.24 -27.32
CA THR A 110 -5.30 -0.70 -28.71
C THR A 110 -4.03 -1.50 -28.86
#